data_AF-A0A090SYS7-F1
#
_entry.id   AF-A0A090SYS7-F1
#
_cell.length_a   1.000
_cell.length_b   1.000
_cell.length_c   1.000
_cell.angle_alpha   90.00
_cell.angle_beta   90.00
_cell.angle_gamma   90.00
#
_symmetry.space_group_name_H-M   'P 1'
#
loop_
_entity.id
_entity.type
_entity.pdbx_description
1 polymer ?
#
loop_
_entity_poly.entity_id
_entity_poly.type
_entity_poly.pdbx_seq_one_letter_code
_entity_poly.pdbx_strand_id
1 'polypeptide(L)'
;MVADEVRTLAQRTQESTTEIRSMIEQLQSGAHSVSAAMAQSKDSATLAVDRAQSANDALERIRQSIAQISDMNMQIAAAAEEQSLVAEEINANTVKIKDLSEQVSEAADGANAAMTDQFENVHQQEAILSRFKV
;
A
#
# COMPACT_ATOMS: atom_id res chain seq x y z
N MET A 1 53.34 35.34 -75.77
CA MET A 1 51.89 35.17 -75.92
C MET A 1 51.44 33.76 -75.57
N VAL A 2 51.52 32.74 -76.45
CA VAL A 2 51.01 31.39 -76.11
C VAL A 2 51.64 30.80 -74.84
N ALA A 3 52.93 31.02 -74.60
CA ALA A 3 53.61 30.57 -73.38
C ALA A 3 53.14 31.30 -72.10
N ASP A 4 52.87 32.61 -72.17
CA ASP A 4 52.37 33.39 -71.03
C ASP A 4 50.91 33.04 -70.70
N GLU A 5 50.14 32.71 -71.73
CA GLU A 5 48.73 32.31 -71.64
C GLU A 5 48.59 30.92 -71.03
N VAL A 6 49.45 29.97 -71.44
CA VAL A 6 49.58 28.65 -70.79
C VAL A 6 50.05 28.77 -69.35
N ARG A 7 51.01 29.66 -69.05
CA ARG A 7 51.47 29.91 -67.67
C ARG A 7 50.36 30.45 -66.79
N THR A 8 49.58 31.39 -67.30
CA THR A 8 48.44 31.98 -66.57
C THR A 8 47.33 30.95 -66.32
N LEU A 9 47.02 30.12 -67.33
CA LEU A 9 46.05 29.03 -67.19
C LEU A 9 46.51 27.95 -66.20
N ALA A 10 47.78 27.57 -66.23
CA ALA A 10 48.37 26.63 -65.28
C ALA A 10 48.31 27.17 -63.85
N GLN A 11 48.62 28.45 -63.65
CA GLN A 11 48.55 29.09 -62.33
C GLN A 11 47.10 29.11 -61.78
N ARG A 12 46.12 29.50 -62.61
CA ARG A 12 44.69 29.44 -62.25
C ARG A 12 44.22 28.01 -61.94
N THR A 13 44.66 27.02 -62.73
CA THR A 13 44.33 25.61 -62.49
C THR A 13 44.89 25.14 -61.15
N GLN A 14 46.12 25.51 -60.82
CA GLN A 14 46.76 25.15 -59.56
C GLN A 14 46.09 25.80 -58.35
N GLU A 15 45.67 27.05 -58.50
CA GLU A 15 44.89 27.79 -57.50
C GLU A 15 43.55 27.09 -57.23
N SER A 16 42.80 26.75 -58.29
CA SER A 16 41.54 25.99 -58.17
C SER A 16 41.75 24.61 -57.56
N THR A 17 42.84 23.88 -57.88
CA THR A 17 43.12 22.59 -57.21
C THR A 17 43.42 22.74 -55.71
N THR A 18 43.99 23.87 -55.31
CA THR A 18 44.28 24.17 -53.90
C THR A 18 42.99 24.51 -53.15
N GLU A 19 42.11 25.31 -53.75
CA GLU A 19 40.77 25.58 -53.20
C GLU A 19 39.92 24.31 -53.08
N ILE A 20 39.92 23.46 -54.11
CA ILE A 20 39.21 22.16 -54.06
C ILE A 20 39.75 21.28 -52.93
N ARG A 21 41.07 21.22 -52.74
CA ARG A 21 41.66 20.45 -51.63
C ARG A 21 41.18 20.98 -50.27
N SER A 22 41.20 22.30 -50.07
CA SER A 22 40.71 22.92 -48.83
C SER A 22 39.22 22.63 -48.58
N MET A 23 38.38 22.71 -49.63
CA MET A 23 36.96 22.35 -49.53
C MET A 23 36.76 20.88 -49.14
N ILE A 24 37.55 19.96 -49.72
CA ILE A 24 37.49 18.54 -49.39
C ILE A 24 37.92 18.30 -47.93
N GLU A 25 38.98 18.94 -47.46
CA GLU A 25 39.44 18.83 -46.06
C GLU A 25 38.38 19.32 -45.08
N GLN A 26 37.73 20.46 -45.37
CA GLN A 26 36.62 20.96 -44.56
C GLN A 26 35.42 20.01 -44.57
N LEU A 27 35.06 19.47 -45.73
CA LEU A 27 33.96 18.52 -45.87
C LEU A 27 34.24 17.23 -45.07
N GLN A 28 35.45 16.70 -45.15
CA GLN A 28 35.86 15.52 -44.40
C GLN A 28 35.83 15.76 -42.88
N SER A 29 36.35 16.91 -42.43
CA SER A 29 36.30 17.31 -41.02
C SER A 29 34.85 17.47 -40.52
N GLY A 30 34.00 18.10 -41.32
CA GLY A 30 32.57 18.24 -41.03
C GLY A 30 31.86 16.89 -40.94
N ALA A 31 32.11 15.98 -41.89
CA ALA A 31 31.55 14.64 -41.88
C ALA A 31 31.98 13.83 -40.64
N HIS A 32 33.25 13.95 -40.23
CA HIS A 32 33.75 13.31 -39.02
C HIS A 32 33.05 13.85 -37.75
N SER A 33 32.88 15.18 -37.69
CA SER A 33 32.18 15.84 -36.57
C SER A 33 30.72 15.40 -36.46
N VAL A 34 30.01 15.30 -37.60
CA VAL A 34 28.63 14.79 -37.65
C VAL A 34 28.57 13.33 -37.20
N SER A 35 29.51 12.50 -37.65
CA SER A 35 29.58 11.09 -37.23
C SER A 35 29.78 10.96 -35.71
N ALA A 36 30.67 11.76 -35.12
CA ALA A 36 30.89 11.78 -33.67
C ALA A 36 29.62 12.23 -32.91
N ALA A 37 28.94 13.27 -33.38
CA ALA A 37 27.69 13.74 -32.78
C ALA A 37 26.56 12.70 -32.87
N MET A 38 26.46 11.97 -33.99
CA MET A 38 25.51 10.86 -34.12
C MET A 38 25.85 9.70 -33.18
N ALA A 39 27.12 9.37 -33.00
CA ALA A 39 27.55 8.36 -32.04
C ALA A 39 27.14 8.73 -30.61
N GLN A 40 27.36 9.98 -30.21
CA GLN A 40 26.94 10.48 -28.90
C GLN A 40 25.40 10.48 -28.73
N SER A 41 24.68 10.82 -29.80
CA SER A 41 23.21 10.79 -29.80
C SER A 41 22.67 9.38 -29.61
N LYS A 42 23.29 8.38 -30.26
CA LYS A 42 22.96 6.97 -30.09
C LYS A 42 23.20 6.50 -28.65
N ASP A 43 24.33 6.89 -28.05
CA ASP A 43 24.64 6.55 -26.66
C ASP A 43 23.60 7.14 -25.69
N SER A 44 23.27 8.41 -25.90
CA SER A 44 22.24 9.11 -25.11
C SER A 44 20.86 8.47 -25.25
N ALA A 45 20.48 8.04 -26.46
CA ALA A 45 19.24 7.32 -26.70
C ALA A 45 19.23 5.94 -26.01
N THR A 46 20.36 5.25 -25.99
CA THR A 46 20.50 3.95 -25.29
C THR A 46 20.30 4.14 -23.79
N LEU A 47 20.98 5.13 -23.19
CA LEU A 47 20.81 5.47 -21.77
C LEU A 47 19.37 5.89 -21.43
N ALA A 48 18.68 6.59 -22.34
CA ALA A 48 17.29 6.96 -22.14
C ALA A 48 16.36 5.74 -22.09
N VAL A 49 16.60 4.74 -22.95
CA VAL A 49 15.87 3.46 -22.93
C VAL A 49 16.12 2.72 -21.62
N ASP A 50 17.37 2.62 -21.17
CA ASP A 50 17.72 1.92 -19.92
C ASP A 50 17.05 2.57 -18.69
N ARG A 51 17.02 3.91 -18.66
CA ARG A 51 16.33 4.65 -17.60
C ARG A 51 14.81 4.45 -17.65
N ALA A 52 14.23 4.46 -18.84
CA ALA A 52 12.79 4.20 -19.01
C ALA A 52 12.43 2.79 -18.52
N GLN A 53 13.27 1.80 -18.81
CA GLN A 53 13.08 0.42 -18.36
C GLN A 53 13.20 0.31 -16.83
N SER A 54 14.20 0.97 -16.23
CA SER A 54 14.33 1.03 -14.76
C SER A 54 13.13 1.70 -14.08
N ALA A 55 12.58 2.76 -14.68
CA ALA A 55 11.38 3.41 -14.19
C ALA A 55 10.15 2.50 -14.28
N ASN A 56 10.02 1.74 -15.38
CA ASN A 56 8.96 0.77 -15.56
C ASN A 56 9.02 -0.33 -14.50
N ASP A 57 10.20 -0.86 -14.20
CA ASP A 57 10.39 -1.86 -13.14
C ASP A 57 10.01 -1.33 -11.76
N ALA A 58 10.34 -0.07 -11.48
CA ALA A 58 9.93 0.59 -10.23
C ALA A 58 8.40 0.74 -10.13
N LEU A 59 7.75 1.14 -11.22
CA LEU A 59 6.29 1.25 -11.29
C LEU A 59 5.60 -0.11 -11.12
N GLU A 60 6.16 -1.18 -11.67
CA GLU A 60 5.60 -2.52 -11.52
C GLU A 60 5.69 -3.01 -10.06
N ARG A 61 6.80 -2.70 -9.37
CA ARG A 61 6.92 -2.96 -7.92
C ARG A 61 5.91 -2.16 -7.11
N ILE A 62 5.70 -0.89 -7.44
CA ILE A 62 4.68 -0.06 -6.78
C ILE A 62 3.29 -0.68 -6.98
N ARG A 63 2.97 -1.11 -8.20
CA ARG A 63 1.70 -1.75 -8.53
C ARG A 63 1.47 -3.02 -7.70
N GLN A 64 2.50 -3.86 -7.55
CA GLN A 64 2.44 -5.07 -6.74
C GLN A 64 2.21 -4.76 -5.25
N SER A 65 2.90 -3.76 -4.71
CA SER A 65 2.68 -3.32 -3.32
C SER A 65 1.26 -2.81 -3.10
N ILE A 66 0.70 -2.04 -4.05
CA ILE A 66 -0.68 -1.56 -3.98
C ILE A 66 -1.67 -2.74 -3.99
N ALA A 67 -1.44 -3.76 -4.82
CA ALA A 67 -2.28 -4.96 -4.83
C ALA A 67 -2.26 -5.67 -3.47
N GLN A 68 -1.09 -5.83 -2.84
CA GLN A 68 -0.96 -6.41 -1.51
C GLN A 68 -1.69 -5.59 -0.43
N ILE A 69 -1.61 -4.26 -0.50
CA ILE A 69 -2.36 -3.36 0.40
C ILE A 69 -3.86 -3.55 0.23
N SER A 70 -4.34 -3.66 -1.02
CA SER A 70 -5.75 -3.92 -1.30
C SER A 70 -6.22 -5.25 -0.72
N ASP A 71 -5.41 -6.31 -0.86
CA ASP A 71 -5.72 -7.62 -0.30
C ASP A 71 -5.76 -7.58 1.24
N MET A 72 -4.82 -6.88 1.87
CA MET A 72 -4.84 -6.69 3.32
C MET A 72 -6.07 -5.90 3.78
N ASN A 73 -6.49 -4.88 3.05
CA ASN A 73 -7.71 -4.14 3.37
C ASN A 73 -8.96 -5.03 3.30
N MET A 74 -9.04 -5.95 2.34
CA MET A 74 -10.14 -6.93 2.29
C MET A 74 -10.13 -7.85 3.52
N GLN A 75 -8.96 -8.31 3.95
CA GLN A 75 -8.83 -9.12 5.16
C GLN A 75 -9.20 -8.34 6.44
N ILE A 76 -8.77 -7.08 6.54
CA ILE A 76 -9.13 -6.21 7.68
C ILE A 76 -10.64 -5.98 7.72
N ALA A 77 -11.27 -5.76 6.56
CA ALA A 77 -12.73 -5.61 6.49
C ALA A 77 -13.45 -6.88 6.96
N ALA A 78 -13.02 -8.06 6.50
CA ALA A 78 -13.58 -9.34 6.95
C ALA A 78 -13.38 -9.56 8.46
N ALA A 79 -12.19 -9.26 8.99
CA ALA A 79 -11.90 -9.35 10.41
C ALA A 79 -12.73 -8.37 11.25
N ALA A 80 -12.99 -7.15 10.74
CA ALA A 80 -13.85 -6.18 11.40
C ALA A 80 -15.32 -6.65 11.44
N GLU A 81 -15.80 -7.29 10.38
CA GLU A 81 -17.13 -7.92 10.35
C GLU A 81 -17.24 -9.04 11.38
N GLU A 82 -16.23 -9.92 11.45
CA GLU A 82 -16.17 -10.98 12.47
C GLU A 82 -16.13 -10.40 13.90
N GLN A 83 -15.34 -9.35 14.13
CA GLN A 83 -15.31 -8.66 15.42
C GLN A 83 -16.66 -8.03 15.80
N SER A 84 -17.41 -7.51 14.83
CA SER A 84 -18.76 -6.98 15.08
C SER A 84 -19.71 -8.08 15.56
N LEU A 85 -19.67 -9.26 14.93
CA LEU A 85 -20.47 -10.42 15.33
C LEU A 85 -20.11 -10.89 16.75
N VAL A 86 -18.81 -10.97 17.06
CA VAL A 86 -18.33 -11.32 18.41
C VAL A 86 -18.80 -10.29 19.44
N ALA A 87 -18.77 -8.99 19.11
CA ALA A 87 -19.24 -7.94 20.00
C ALA A 87 -20.74 -8.04 20.28
N GLU A 88 -21.56 -8.37 19.27
CA GLU A 88 -22.99 -8.63 19.44
C GLU A 88 -23.24 -9.83 20.37
N GLU A 89 -22.46 -10.91 20.22
CA GLU A 89 -22.55 -12.07 21.10
C GLU A 89 -22.20 -11.72 22.56
N ILE A 90 -21.12 -10.96 22.77
CA ILE A 90 -20.73 -10.46 24.09
C ILE A 90 -21.85 -9.62 24.70
N ASN A 91 -22.47 -8.73 23.93
CA ASN A 91 -23.57 -7.91 24.40
C ASN A 91 -24.78 -8.77 24.81
N ALA A 92 -25.16 -9.75 23.99
CA ALA A 92 -26.24 -10.68 24.29
C ALA A 92 -25.95 -11.49 25.57
N ASN A 93 -24.71 -11.96 25.75
CA ASN A 93 -24.32 -12.68 26.95
C ASN A 93 -24.32 -11.79 28.20
N THR A 94 -23.95 -10.52 28.06
CA THR A 94 -24.00 -9.54 29.16
C THR A 94 -25.43 -9.31 29.64
N VAL A 95 -26.39 -9.19 28.71
CA VAL A 95 -27.82 -9.07 29.05
C VAL A 95 -28.30 -10.33 29.77
N LYS A 96 -27.98 -11.53 29.28
CA LYS A 96 -28.35 -12.79 29.95
C LYS A 96 -27.80 -12.88 31.38
N ILE A 97 -26.56 -12.44 31.61
CA ILE A 97 -25.96 -12.43 32.95
C ILE A 97 -26.70 -11.46 33.86
N LYS A 98 -27.11 -10.28 33.35
CA LYS A 98 -27.93 -9.32 34.10
C LYS A 98 -29.25 -9.96 34.51
N ASP A 99 -29.98 -10.55 33.57
CA ASP A 99 -31.29 -11.16 33.82
C ASP A 99 -31.19 -12.33 34.82
N LEU A 100 -30.12 -13.13 34.73
CA LEU A 100 -29.85 -14.20 35.69
C LEU A 100 -29.55 -13.63 37.09
N SER A 101 -28.82 -12.53 37.17
CA SER A 101 -28.51 -11.86 38.44
C SER A 101 -29.78 -11.30 39.10
N GLU A 102 -30.70 -10.75 38.31
CA GLU A 102 -32.02 -10.29 38.79
C GLU A 102 -32.85 -11.47 39.33
N GLN A 103 -32.92 -12.59 38.59
CA GLN A 103 -33.60 -13.81 39.07
C GLN A 103 -33.01 -14.36 40.37
N VAL A 104 -31.68 -14.33 40.52
CA VAL A 104 -31.02 -14.76 41.77
C VAL A 104 -31.38 -13.84 42.93
N SER A 105 -31.46 -12.52 42.70
CA SER A 105 -31.88 -11.56 43.71
C SER A 105 -33.32 -11.82 44.16
N GLU A 106 -34.25 -12.01 43.21
CA GLU A 106 -35.65 -12.32 43.51
C GLU A 106 -35.79 -13.65 44.29
N ALA A 107 -35.03 -14.67 43.90
CA ALA A 107 -35.02 -15.95 44.60
C ALA A 107 -34.50 -15.82 46.05
N ALA A 108 -33.48 -14.98 46.26
CA ALA A 108 -32.94 -14.70 47.59
C ALA A 108 -33.96 -13.96 48.47
N ASP A 109 -34.67 -12.97 47.92
CA ASP A 109 -35.75 -12.26 48.61
C ASP A 109 -36.89 -13.21 49.01
N GLY A 110 -37.30 -14.09 48.08
CA GLY A 110 -38.29 -15.13 48.34
C GLY A 110 -37.86 -16.12 49.41
N ALA A 111 -36.59 -16.55 49.40
CA ALA A 111 -36.03 -17.42 50.42
C ALA A 111 -36.01 -16.75 51.80
N ASN A 112 -35.72 -15.44 51.86
CA ASN A 112 -35.72 -14.67 53.10
C ASN A 112 -37.13 -14.51 53.69
N ALA A 113 -38.13 -14.26 52.84
CA ALA A 113 -39.52 -14.26 53.26
C ALA A 113 -39.96 -15.62 53.84
N ALA A 114 -39.64 -16.72 53.13
CA ALA A 114 -39.95 -18.07 53.61
C ALA A 114 -39.25 -18.42 54.94
N MET A 115 -38.02 -17.95 55.15
CA MET A 115 -37.32 -18.10 56.43
C MET A 115 -38.02 -17.34 57.56
N THR A 116 -38.55 -16.15 57.28
CA THR A 116 -39.31 -15.36 58.26
C THR A 116 -40.59 -16.09 58.67
N ASP A 117 -41.36 -16.61 57.71
CA ASP A 117 -42.56 -17.41 57.97
C ASP A 117 -42.23 -18.69 58.76
N GLN A 118 -41.12 -19.35 58.43
CA GLN A 118 -40.68 -20.54 59.15
C GLN A 118 -40.34 -20.22 60.61
N PHE A 119 -39.70 -19.08 60.87
CA PHE A 119 -39.37 -18.63 62.22
C PHE A 119 -40.63 -18.37 63.06
N GLU A 120 -41.65 -17.72 62.48
CA GLU A 120 -42.95 -17.52 63.13
C GLU A 120 -43.62 -18.86 63.44
N ASN A 121 -43.64 -19.80 62.49
CA ASN A 121 -44.23 -21.13 62.69
C ASN A 121 -43.52 -21.92 63.81
N VAL A 122 -42.18 -21.86 63.89
CA VAL A 122 -41.41 -22.51 64.97
C VAL A 122 -41.79 -21.91 66.33
N HIS A 123 -41.88 -20.58 66.44
CA HIS A 123 -42.30 -19.94 67.69
C HIS A 123 -43.73 -20.30 68.10
N GLN A 124 -44.65 -20.40 67.15
CA GLN A 124 -46.02 -20.85 67.44
C GLN A 124 -46.03 -22.30 67.95
N GLN A 125 -45.23 -23.19 67.35
CA GLN A 125 -45.09 -24.57 67.82
C GLN A 125 -44.49 -24.65 69.23
N GLU A 126 -43.46 -23.86 69.54
CA GLU A 126 -42.90 -23.77 70.89
C GLU A 126 -43.93 -23.31 71.92
N ALA A 127 -44.72 -22.28 71.58
CA ALA A 127 -45.79 -21.78 72.44
C ALA A 127 -46.84 -22.87 72.73
N ILE A 128 -47.27 -23.61 71.70
CA ILE A 128 -48.22 -24.71 71.86
C ILE A 128 -47.62 -25.82 72.74
N LEU A 129 -46.38 -26.24 72.49
CA LEU A 129 -45.71 -27.28 73.28
C LEU A 129 -45.54 -26.86 74.75
N SER A 130 -45.25 -25.59 75.02
CA SER A 130 -45.15 -25.07 76.39
C SER A 130 -46.45 -25.20 77.18
N ARG A 131 -47.61 -25.13 76.50
CA ARG A 131 -48.94 -25.31 77.11
C ARG A 131 -49.25 -26.78 77.45
N PHE A 132 -48.58 -27.72 76.79
CA PHE A 132 -48.71 -29.16 77.07
C PHE A 132 -47.68 -29.68 78.10
N LYS A 133 -46.68 -28.88 78.46
CA LYS A 133 -45.82 -29.16 79.62
C LYS A 133 -46.61 -28.88 80.90
N VAL A 134 -47.14 -29.95 81.51
CA VAL A 134 -47.64 -29.99 82.90
C VAL A 134 -46.47 -30.16 83.86
#